data_AF-A0A022Q8M9-F1
#
_entry.id   AF-A0A022Q8M9-F1
#
_cell.length_a   1.000
_cell.length_b   1.000
_cell.length_c   1.000
_cell.angle_alpha   90.00
_cell.angle_beta   90.00
_cell.angle_gamma   90.00
#
_symmetry.space_group_name_H-M   'P 1'
#
loop_
_entity.id
_entity.type
_entity.pdbx_description
1 polymer ?
#
loop_
_entity_poly.entity_id
_entity_poly.type
_entity_poly.pdbx_seq_one_letter_code
_entity_poly.pdbx_strand_id
1 'polypeptide(L)'
;MAAYAALVSVLTIIDHIQNHPRLSISFDKNQLESLGEKVGFLLDFIETDTHGVISEQAQVLERRIASAAYAAEDVIESHVVDRIQPAGSVEVHRLRKVVKDIMHSMRLKKARKEENNAGSISMLDLQAVIEDMDSIKKKVIEFRDESGSNDDMQPTSTTTSSSTPLITTGKNTMVGFDEQLLQLLDKLTGQRSNRHIIPIVGMGGIGKTTLAQNAYEHSLIVHHFDIRTWVTISQKYSVKELLLQLLSMISSDIDSEDDEQLLGQKLHKILWGRRYLIVIDDIWGVEAWDNLNLFFPENNNGSRIVVTTRISHVATQFDSSLFELSFLDEDKSWDLFCQKAFGEAGCPLELEDIGKEIVKKCKGLPLSITVIGGLLGRSHMSQKYWKNIAKDLNSFLNSGEDENCSSILSLSYTYLPAHLKPCFLYMAIFPEDHKILVSRLTKLWVAEGFIKSKESQSLEEIARGYINDLIDRNLIIKHTMGSNGNVKNCMIHDLLRDLCLMVAQKEEFMCVIEDIPRGTERGRRIVCDKKIQQVKFGTVISDRTLDFDEDCLELAQEHFECRRRTL
;
A
#
# COMPACT_ATOMS: atom_id res chain seq x y z
N MET A 1 3.77 3.02 14.19
CA MET A 1 3.44 1.63 13.77
C MET A 1 4.62 0.72 13.54
N ALA A 2 5.82 1.27 13.33
CA ALA A 2 7.07 0.54 13.44
C ALA A 2 7.16 -0.28 14.75
N ALA A 3 6.66 0.27 15.88
CA ALA A 3 6.62 -0.40 17.17
C ALA A 3 5.81 -1.70 17.14
N TYR A 4 4.57 -1.65 16.65
CA TYR A 4 3.72 -2.83 16.52
C TYR A 4 4.42 -3.92 15.69
N ALA A 5 4.91 -3.57 14.50
CA ALA A 5 5.55 -4.51 13.60
C ALA A 5 6.79 -5.16 14.24
N ALA A 6 7.63 -4.37 14.91
CA ALA A 6 8.81 -4.85 15.59
C ALA A 6 8.47 -5.79 16.77
N LEU A 7 7.48 -5.43 17.59
CA LEU A 7 7.07 -6.25 18.73
C LEU A 7 6.48 -7.59 18.28
N VAL A 8 5.62 -7.59 17.25
CA VAL A 8 5.05 -8.84 16.70
C VAL A 8 6.14 -9.71 16.09
N SER A 9 7.11 -9.12 15.39
CA SER A 9 8.27 -9.85 14.87
C SER A 9 9.05 -10.51 16.00
N VAL A 10 9.35 -9.78 17.09
CA VAL A 10 10.04 -10.32 18.27
C VAL A 10 9.27 -11.48 18.90
N LEU A 11 7.95 -11.34 19.12
CA LEU A 11 7.14 -12.45 19.66
C LEU A 11 7.18 -13.69 18.76
N THR A 12 7.10 -13.47 17.45
CA THR A 12 7.14 -14.56 16.45
C THR A 12 8.48 -15.28 16.48
N ILE A 13 9.59 -14.52 16.60
CA ILE A 13 10.94 -15.09 16.72
C ILE A 13 11.07 -15.89 18.04
N ILE A 14 10.57 -15.35 19.16
CA ILE A 14 10.60 -16.05 20.46
C ILE A 14 9.84 -17.37 20.38
N ASP A 15 8.62 -17.36 19.82
CA ASP A 15 7.79 -18.56 19.67
C ASP A 15 8.47 -19.63 18.80
N HIS A 16 9.04 -19.23 17.66
CA HIS A 16 9.80 -20.14 16.81
C HIS A 16 11.00 -20.73 17.54
N ILE A 17 11.79 -19.93 18.26
CA ILE A 17 12.95 -20.44 19.02
C ILE A 17 12.53 -21.44 20.09
N GLN A 18 11.42 -21.18 20.80
CA GLN A 18 10.93 -22.05 21.87
C GLN A 18 10.34 -23.37 21.34
N ASN A 19 9.73 -23.35 20.16
CA ASN A 19 9.01 -24.50 19.60
C ASN A 19 9.78 -25.28 18.52
N HIS A 20 10.96 -24.81 18.07
CA HIS A 20 11.64 -25.43 16.94
C HIS A 20 12.40 -26.73 17.32
N PRO A 21 12.10 -27.87 16.66
CA PRO A 21 12.56 -29.21 17.08
C PRO A 21 14.07 -29.48 16.88
N ARG A 22 14.80 -28.60 16.18
CA ARG A 22 16.25 -28.75 15.89
C ARG A 22 17.12 -27.59 16.37
N LEU A 23 16.52 -26.53 16.91
CA LEU A 23 17.25 -25.37 17.40
C LEU A 23 17.44 -25.55 18.92
N SER A 24 18.48 -26.30 19.32
CA SER A 24 18.97 -26.28 20.70
C SER A 24 19.74 -24.97 20.95
N ILE A 25 19.08 -23.82 20.73
CA ILE A 25 19.69 -22.52 21.01
C ILE A 25 19.67 -22.34 22.53
N SER A 26 20.84 -22.18 23.14
CA SER A 26 20.94 -21.97 24.59
C SER A 26 20.66 -20.51 24.96
N PHE A 27 19.47 -20.02 24.65
CA PHE A 27 18.96 -18.85 25.35
C PHE A 27 18.55 -19.28 26.76
N ASP A 28 18.79 -18.41 27.75
CA ASP A 28 18.19 -18.60 29.07
C ASP A 28 16.67 -18.48 28.89
N LYS A 29 15.96 -19.57 29.19
CA LYS A 29 14.51 -19.65 29.06
C LYS A 29 13.83 -18.54 29.88
N ASN A 30 14.38 -18.21 31.05
CA ASN A 30 13.86 -17.16 31.91
C ASN A 30 14.01 -15.77 31.27
N GLN A 31 15.09 -15.53 30.53
CA GLN A 31 15.29 -14.27 29.81
C GLN A 31 14.32 -14.14 28.64
N LEU A 32 14.09 -15.21 27.87
CA LEU A 32 13.11 -15.19 26.77
C LEU A 32 11.67 -15.05 27.27
N GLU A 33 11.30 -15.73 28.36
CA GLU A 33 9.99 -15.56 29.00
C GLU A 33 9.81 -14.13 29.52
N SER A 34 10.81 -13.59 30.23
CA SER A 34 10.83 -12.20 30.73
C SER A 34 10.74 -11.15 29.60
N LEU A 35 11.40 -11.40 28.47
CA LEU A 35 11.30 -10.55 27.28
C LEU A 35 9.91 -10.66 26.66
N GLY A 36 9.39 -11.88 26.48
CA GLY A 36 8.06 -12.13 25.93
C GLY A 36 6.94 -11.44 26.72
N GLU A 37 7.00 -11.48 28.05
CA GLU A 37 6.05 -10.77 28.92
C GLU A 37 6.08 -9.25 28.72
N LYS A 38 7.28 -8.67 28.60
CA LYS A 38 7.46 -7.22 28.39
C LYS A 38 6.99 -6.81 27.00
N VAL A 39 7.36 -7.58 25.97
CA VAL A 39 6.94 -7.35 24.59
C VAL A 39 5.41 -7.47 24.49
N GLY A 40 4.80 -8.47 25.14
CA GLY A 40 3.35 -8.63 25.19
C GLY A 40 2.65 -7.43 25.85
N PHE A 41 3.16 -6.94 26.98
CA PHE A 41 2.64 -5.74 27.64
C PHE A 41 2.75 -4.48 26.76
N LEU A 42 3.90 -4.26 26.12
CA LEU A 42 4.09 -3.11 25.24
C LEU A 42 3.24 -3.23 23.98
N LEU A 43 3.00 -4.44 23.48
CA LEU A 43 2.12 -4.67 22.34
C LEU A 43 0.66 -4.35 22.70
N ASP A 44 0.20 -4.74 23.88
CA ASP A 44 -1.12 -4.36 24.41
C ASP A 44 -1.29 -2.84 24.46
N PHE A 45 -0.30 -2.12 24.97
CA PHE A 45 -0.29 -0.65 24.96
C PHE A 45 -0.44 -0.06 23.55
N ILE A 46 0.27 -0.60 22.56
CA ILE A 46 0.15 -0.15 21.16
C ILE A 46 -1.23 -0.53 20.55
N GLU A 47 -1.83 -1.64 20.95
CA GLU A 47 -3.14 -2.04 20.44
C GLU A 47 -4.30 -1.24 21.06
N THR A 48 -4.13 -0.77 22.30
CA THR A 48 -5.22 -0.17 23.11
C THR A 48 -5.12 1.36 23.21
N ASP A 49 -3.92 1.90 23.45
CA ASP A 49 -3.74 3.30 23.84
C ASP A 49 -3.22 4.18 22.70
N THR A 50 -2.81 3.59 21.57
CA THR A 50 -2.29 4.34 20.41
C THR A 50 -3.25 4.37 19.20
N HIS A 51 -4.54 4.16 19.46
CA HIS A 51 -5.60 4.27 18.45
C HIS A 51 -6.11 5.70 18.31
N GLY A 52 -6.39 6.14 17.08
CA GLY A 52 -6.94 7.48 16.82
C GLY A 52 -5.89 8.58 16.95
N VAL A 53 -6.33 9.81 17.25
CA VAL A 53 -5.44 10.96 17.43
C VAL A 53 -4.71 10.82 18.77
N ILE A 54 -3.42 10.51 18.71
CA ILE A 54 -2.59 10.24 19.90
C ILE A 54 -1.79 11.47 20.34
N SER A 55 -1.54 11.56 21.64
CA SER A 55 -0.73 12.64 22.23
C SER A 55 0.73 12.58 21.78
N GLU A 56 1.43 13.71 21.86
CA GLU A 56 2.86 13.78 21.54
C GLU A 56 3.69 12.85 22.45
N GLN A 57 3.31 12.73 23.72
CA GLN A 57 3.93 11.81 24.67
C GLN A 57 3.80 10.34 24.24
N ALA A 58 2.62 9.93 23.77
CA ALA A 58 2.39 8.58 23.26
C ALA A 58 3.25 8.29 22.01
N GLN A 59 3.40 9.27 21.10
CA GLN A 59 4.29 9.14 19.93
C GLN A 59 5.75 8.95 20.33
N VAL A 60 6.23 9.67 21.35
CA VAL A 60 7.60 9.51 21.87
C VAL A 60 7.80 8.12 22.48
N LEU A 61 6.82 7.62 23.24
CA LEU A 61 6.86 6.26 23.78
C LEU A 61 6.88 5.22 22.66
N GLU A 62 6.04 5.37 21.63
CA GLU A 62 5.99 4.45 20.49
C GLU A 62 7.35 4.35 19.76
N ARG A 63 8.02 5.48 19.51
CA ARG A 63 9.36 5.48 18.89
C ARG A 63 10.40 4.73 19.74
N ARG A 64 10.35 4.89 21.06
CA ARG A 64 11.25 4.19 21.99
C ARG A 64 10.98 2.69 22.02
N ILE A 65 9.70 2.30 22.04
CA ILE A 65 9.27 0.90 21.95
C ILE A 65 9.80 0.28 20.66
N ALA A 66 9.62 0.94 19.52
CA ALA A 66 10.13 0.45 18.23
C ALA A 66 11.66 0.23 18.27
N SER A 67 12.41 1.20 18.79
CA SER A 67 13.87 1.10 18.88
C SER A 67 14.34 -0.06 19.76
N ALA A 68 13.69 -0.26 20.91
CA ALA A 68 14.00 -1.36 21.82
C ALA A 68 13.63 -2.73 21.22
N ALA A 69 12.48 -2.84 20.56
CA ALA A 69 12.06 -4.07 19.88
C ALA A 69 13.01 -4.44 18.72
N TYR A 70 13.43 -3.45 17.93
CA TYR A 70 14.46 -3.63 16.92
C TYR A 70 15.78 -4.11 17.52
N ALA A 71 16.23 -3.52 18.63
CA ALA A 71 17.43 -3.99 19.31
C ALA A 71 17.30 -5.45 19.80
N ALA A 72 16.13 -5.84 20.33
CA ALA A 72 15.85 -7.22 20.73
C ALA A 72 16.01 -8.19 19.56
N GLU A 73 15.39 -7.85 18.42
CA GLU A 73 15.46 -8.63 17.20
C GLU A 73 16.89 -8.77 16.69
N ASP A 74 17.66 -7.67 16.62
CA ASP A 74 19.06 -7.70 16.17
C ASP A 74 19.94 -8.59 17.07
N VAL A 75 19.69 -8.57 18.38
CA VAL A 75 20.41 -9.41 19.35
C VAL A 75 20.04 -10.88 19.15
N ILE A 76 18.74 -11.19 19.04
CA ILE A 76 18.27 -12.57 18.88
C ILE A 76 18.74 -13.16 17.55
N GLU A 77 18.52 -12.46 16.43
CA GLU A 77 18.94 -12.90 15.10
C GLU A 77 20.45 -13.12 15.02
N SER A 78 21.26 -12.21 15.60
CA SER A 78 22.72 -12.38 15.65
C SER A 78 23.13 -13.66 16.38
N HIS A 79 22.46 -14.00 17.48
CA HIS A 79 22.73 -15.22 18.25
C HIS A 79 22.32 -16.48 17.48
N VAL A 80 21.19 -16.43 16.76
CA VAL A 80 20.74 -17.52 15.90
C VAL A 80 21.77 -17.76 14.78
N VAL A 81 22.21 -16.71 14.09
CA VAL A 81 23.23 -16.77 13.03
C VAL A 81 24.54 -17.38 13.53
N ASP A 82 25.00 -17.01 14.73
CA ASP A 82 26.24 -17.55 15.29
C ASP A 82 26.13 -19.03 15.71
N ARG A 83 24.91 -19.57 15.88
CA ARG A 83 24.65 -20.96 16.32
C ARG A 83 24.37 -21.94 15.18
N ILE A 84 23.90 -21.47 14.02
CA ILE A 84 23.47 -22.31 12.88
C ILE A 84 24.62 -23.03 12.15
N GLN A 85 25.91 -22.93 12.55
CA GLN A 85 26.94 -23.83 11.98
C GLN A 85 27.92 -24.45 12.98
N PRO A 86 28.14 -25.77 12.81
CA PRO A 86 29.38 -26.25 12.21
C PRO A 86 29.15 -27.00 10.87
N ALA A 87 29.89 -26.57 9.83
CA ALA A 87 30.18 -27.21 8.52
C ALA A 87 29.33 -26.83 7.26
N GLY A 88 29.97 -26.22 6.24
CA GLY A 88 29.55 -26.28 4.82
C GLY A 88 29.75 -25.03 3.92
N SER A 89 30.62 -25.18 2.88
CA SER A 89 30.87 -24.41 1.62
C SER A 89 31.38 -22.94 1.60
N VAL A 90 32.16 -22.61 0.56
CA VAL A 90 32.88 -21.33 0.33
C VAL A 90 31.93 -20.17 -0.03
N GLU A 91 30.80 -20.43 -0.68
CA GLU A 91 29.79 -19.42 -1.03
C GLU A 91 29.06 -18.89 0.21
N VAL A 92 28.76 -19.78 1.18
CA VAL A 92 28.23 -19.42 2.49
C VAL A 92 29.21 -18.52 3.24
N HIS A 93 30.52 -18.67 3.01
CA HIS A 93 31.55 -17.82 3.60
C HIS A 93 31.56 -16.38 3.05
N ARG A 94 31.23 -16.20 1.76
CA ARG A 94 31.10 -14.87 1.15
C ARG A 94 29.83 -14.15 1.62
N LEU A 95 28.69 -14.82 1.63
CA LEU A 95 27.44 -14.31 2.23
C LEU A 95 27.60 -14.00 3.72
N ARG A 96 28.32 -14.87 4.47
CA ARG A 96 28.69 -14.64 5.88
C ARG A 96 29.49 -13.36 6.09
N LYS A 97 30.49 -13.11 5.25
CA LYS A 97 31.30 -11.89 5.33
C LYS A 97 30.43 -10.67 5.04
N VAL A 98 29.59 -10.73 4.01
CA VAL A 98 28.67 -9.64 3.67
C VAL A 98 27.67 -9.35 4.80
N VAL A 99 27.02 -10.37 5.36
CA VAL A 99 26.05 -10.20 6.46
C VAL A 99 26.72 -9.70 7.74
N LYS A 100 27.90 -10.24 8.11
CA LYS A 100 28.66 -9.76 9.27
C LYS A 100 29.20 -8.34 9.04
N ASP A 101 29.66 -8.01 7.84
CA ASP A 101 30.15 -6.67 7.50
C ASP A 101 28.99 -5.65 7.47
N ILE A 102 27.80 -6.02 6.97
CA ILE A 102 26.58 -5.20 7.01
C ILE A 102 26.15 -4.97 8.46
N MET A 103 25.98 -6.03 9.27
CA MET A 103 25.64 -5.91 10.70
C MET A 103 26.68 -5.11 11.48
N HIS A 104 27.97 -5.34 11.23
CA HIS A 104 29.06 -4.61 11.89
C HIS A 104 29.11 -3.14 11.45
N SER A 105 28.83 -2.84 10.18
CA SER A 105 28.74 -1.46 9.68
C SER A 105 27.56 -0.69 10.29
N MET A 106 26.42 -1.36 10.53
CA MET A 106 25.27 -0.79 11.24
C MET A 106 25.57 -0.59 12.73
N ARG A 107 26.24 -1.57 13.37
CA ARG A 107 26.67 -1.50 14.79
C ARG A 107 27.72 -0.43 15.06
N LEU A 108 28.77 -0.32 14.23
CA LEU A 108 29.83 0.68 14.39
C LEU A 108 29.33 2.13 14.26
N LYS A 109 28.27 2.35 13.48
CA LYS A 109 27.71 3.69 13.28
C LYS A 109 26.71 4.07 14.38
N LYS A 110 26.03 3.08 14.98
CA LYS A 110 25.24 3.27 16.22
C LYS A 110 26.15 3.54 17.44
N ALA A 111 27.26 2.80 17.57
CA ALA A 111 28.25 2.97 18.63
C ALA A 111 29.04 4.30 18.55
N ARG A 112 29.12 4.95 17.39
CA ARG A 112 29.73 6.29 17.27
C ARG A 112 28.90 7.42 17.91
N LYS A 113 27.69 7.14 18.40
CA LYS A 113 26.88 8.11 19.17
C LYS A 113 26.88 7.84 20.68
N GLU A 114 27.34 6.68 21.13
CA GLU A 114 27.41 6.33 22.55
C GLU A 114 28.79 5.74 22.83
N GLU A 115 29.67 6.58 23.39
CA GLU A 115 31.02 6.19 23.77
C GLU A 115 31.00 5.14 24.89
N ASN A 116 31.88 4.15 24.73
CA ASN A 116 32.42 3.20 25.72
C ASN A 116 31.51 2.05 26.18
N ASN A 117 31.69 0.86 25.61
CA ASN A 117 32.53 -0.16 26.22
C ASN A 117 32.71 -1.35 25.25
N ALA A 118 33.95 -1.67 24.87
CA ALA A 118 34.28 -2.83 24.05
C ALA A 118 34.72 -3.99 24.95
N GLY A 119 33.87 -5.00 25.11
CA GLY A 119 34.22 -6.24 25.81
C GLY A 119 33.21 -7.36 25.59
N SER A 120 33.65 -8.43 24.91
CA SER A 120 33.09 -9.80 24.93
C SER A 120 31.56 -9.95 24.87
N ILE A 121 31.04 -10.06 23.64
CA ILE A 121 29.62 -10.30 23.33
C ILE A 121 29.26 -11.77 23.60
N SER A 122 28.69 -12.02 24.78
CA SER A 122 28.00 -13.26 25.16
C SER A 122 27.13 -12.93 26.37
N MET A 123 25.81 -13.12 26.26
CA MET A 123 24.81 -13.05 27.35
C MET A 123 24.49 -11.65 27.94
N LEU A 124 25.38 -10.66 27.82
CA LEU A 124 25.18 -9.29 28.33
C LEU A 124 24.23 -8.43 27.48
N ASP A 125 24.06 -8.73 26.18
CA ASP A 125 23.27 -7.88 25.26
C ASP A 125 21.75 -8.06 25.38
N LEU A 126 21.26 -9.28 25.66
CA LEU A 126 19.81 -9.51 25.80
C LEU A 126 19.27 -8.95 27.12
N GLN A 127 20.08 -9.05 28.18
CA GLN A 127 19.75 -8.50 29.50
C GLN A 127 19.60 -6.97 29.43
N ALA A 128 20.50 -6.28 28.73
CA ALA A 128 20.41 -4.83 28.52
C ALA A 128 19.11 -4.43 27.79
N VAL A 129 18.70 -5.19 26.77
CA VAL A 129 17.44 -4.95 26.05
C VAL A 129 16.23 -5.18 26.97
N ILE A 130 16.25 -6.23 27.79
CA ILE A 130 15.17 -6.51 28.77
C ILE A 130 15.05 -5.36 29.76
N GLU A 131 16.16 -4.80 30.24
CA GLU A 131 16.19 -3.66 31.16
C GLU A 131 15.68 -2.36 30.52
N ASP A 132 16.03 -2.10 29.26
CA ASP A 132 15.50 -0.95 28.50
C ASP A 132 13.97 -1.09 28.31
N MET A 133 13.50 -2.27 27.89
CA MET A 133 12.07 -2.54 27.77
C MET A 133 11.33 -2.42 29.12
N ASP A 134 11.95 -2.80 30.24
CA ASP A 134 11.38 -2.62 31.57
C ASP A 134 11.26 -1.13 31.96
N SER A 135 12.29 -0.34 31.64
CA SER A 135 12.28 1.12 31.80
C SER A 135 11.19 1.79 30.96
N ILE A 136 10.99 1.33 29.72
CA ILE A 136 9.90 1.79 28.87
C ILE A 136 8.54 1.38 29.44
N LYS A 137 8.40 0.14 29.90
CA LYS A 137 7.17 -0.36 30.55
C LYS A 137 6.76 0.49 31.75
N LYS A 138 7.70 0.88 32.61
CA LYS A 138 7.43 1.77 33.76
C LYS A 138 6.85 3.12 33.31
N LYS A 139 7.44 3.73 32.30
CA LYS A 139 6.96 5.00 31.73
C LYS A 139 5.58 4.88 31.07
N VAL A 140 5.27 3.73 30.48
CA VAL A 140 3.93 3.45 29.93
C VAL A 140 2.89 3.37 31.05
N ILE A 141 3.24 2.76 32.19
CA ILE A 141 2.36 2.70 33.36
C ILE A 141 2.12 4.12 33.91
N GLU A 142 3.17 4.91 34.09
CA GLU A 142 3.07 6.32 34.51
C GLU A 142 2.15 7.13 33.57
N PHE A 143 2.30 6.94 32.26
CA PHE A 143 1.45 7.59 31.26
C PHE A 143 -0.02 7.18 31.37
N ARG A 144 -0.32 5.89 31.60
CA ARG A 144 -1.70 5.40 31.81
C ARG A 144 -2.31 5.99 33.09
N ASP A 145 -1.52 6.12 34.14
CA ASP A 145 -1.96 6.69 35.42
C ASP A 145 -2.25 8.21 35.31
N GLU A 146 -1.43 8.96 34.58
CA GLU A 146 -1.60 10.40 34.35
C GLU A 146 -2.78 10.73 33.42
N SER A 147 -3.06 9.87 32.45
CA SER A 147 -4.10 10.10 31.44
C SER A 147 -5.52 9.91 31.97
N GLY A 148 -5.67 9.29 33.16
CA GLY A 148 -6.96 8.89 33.73
C GLY A 148 -7.61 7.77 32.90
N SER A 149 -8.17 6.77 33.56
CA SER A 149 -8.85 5.66 32.88
C SER A 149 -10.08 6.18 32.10
N ASN A 150 -9.91 6.51 30.82
CA ASN A 150 -10.99 6.53 29.85
C ASN A 150 -11.39 5.09 29.54
N ASP A 151 -11.96 4.43 30.54
CA ASP A 151 -12.43 3.05 30.51
C ASP A 151 -13.73 2.98 29.70
N ASP A 152 -13.67 3.36 28.41
CA ASP A 152 -14.84 3.32 27.53
C ASP A 152 -14.53 3.44 26.02
N MET A 153 -13.28 3.18 25.62
CA MET A 153 -12.96 2.75 24.26
C MET A 153 -12.42 1.33 24.34
N GLN A 154 -13.32 0.35 24.50
CA GLN A 154 -12.94 -1.02 24.23
C GLN A 154 -12.43 -1.11 22.78
N PRO A 155 -11.22 -1.64 22.55
CA PRO A 155 -10.93 -2.24 21.27
C PRO A 155 -11.92 -3.39 21.14
N THR A 156 -12.74 -3.38 20.10
CA THR A 156 -13.41 -4.61 19.67
C THR A 156 -12.31 -5.62 19.37
N SER A 157 -12.04 -6.48 20.36
CA SER A 157 -11.34 -7.72 20.15
C SER A 157 -11.98 -8.36 18.93
N THR A 158 -11.21 -8.50 17.86
CA THR A 158 -11.60 -9.26 16.68
C THR A 158 -11.62 -10.73 17.08
N THR A 159 -12.64 -11.10 17.86
CA THR A 159 -13.31 -12.36 17.61
C THR A 159 -13.82 -12.24 16.19
N THR A 160 -13.36 -13.15 15.35
CA THR A 160 -13.93 -13.52 14.07
C THR A 160 -15.36 -14.02 14.27
N SER A 161 -16.24 -13.17 14.82
CA SER A 161 -17.67 -13.32 14.68
C SER A 161 -17.99 -12.73 13.32
N SER A 162 -18.47 -13.59 12.44
CA SER A 162 -18.89 -13.33 11.07
C SER A 162 -19.74 -12.06 10.98
N SER A 163 -19.10 -10.92 10.78
CA SER A 163 -19.73 -9.79 10.13
C SER A 163 -19.96 -10.28 8.71
N THR A 164 -21.23 -10.45 8.32
CA THR A 164 -21.58 -10.72 6.93
C THR A 164 -20.76 -9.79 6.05
N PRO A 165 -20.05 -10.31 5.03
CA PRO A 165 -19.32 -9.45 4.11
C PRO A 165 -20.31 -8.39 3.64
N LEU A 166 -19.93 -7.11 3.67
CA LEU A 166 -20.67 -6.13 2.90
C LEU A 166 -20.55 -6.64 1.47
N ILE A 167 -21.62 -7.24 0.93
CA ILE A 167 -21.63 -7.79 -0.43
C ILE A 167 -21.61 -6.57 -1.35
N THR A 168 -20.43 -5.99 -1.50
CA THR A 168 -20.14 -5.11 -2.61
C THR A 168 -20.10 -6.03 -3.82
N THR A 169 -21.22 -6.08 -4.53
CA THR A 169 -21.27 -6.60 -5.90
C THR A 169 -20.05 -6.06 -6.61
N GLY A 170 -19.16 -6.94 -7.07
CA GLY A 170 -17.76 -6.66 -7.41
C GLY A 170 -17.52 -5.75 -8.62
N LYS A 171 -18.42 -4.80 -8.89
CA LYS A 171 -18.21 -3.66 -9.76
C LYS A 171 -17.93 -2.44 -8.90
N ASN A 172 -16.92 -1.66 -9.28
CA ASN A 172 -16.78 -0.28 -8.85
C ASN A 172 -18.04 0.47 -9.30
N THR A 173 -19.09 0.42 -8.50
CA THR A 173 -20.38 1.01 -8.84
C THR A 173 -20.16 2.51 -8.87
N MET A 174 -20.25 3.08 -10.07
CA MET A 174 -20.14 4.50 -10.29
C MET A 174 -21.43 5.15 -9.78
N VAL A 175 -21.30 6.16 -8.92
CA VAL A 175 -22.43 6.93 -8.39
C VAL A 175 -22.22 8.39 -8.74
N GLY A 176 -23.27 9.04 -9.21
CA GLY A 176 -23.32 10.50 -9.40
C GLY A 176 -22.77 11.02 -10.73
N PHE A 177 -22.18 10.13 -11.55
CA PHE A 177 -21.64 10.47 -12.88
C PHE A 177 -22.46 9.86 -14.05
N ASP A 178 -23.71 9.45 -13.81
CA ASP A 178 -24.55 8.78 -14.80
C ASP A 178 -24.79 9.64 -16.05
N GLU A 179 -24.99 10.95 -15.88
CA GLU A 179 -25.15 11.90 -16.98
C GLU A 179 -23.86 12.04 -17.80
N GLN A 180 -22.71 12.16 -17.12
CA GLN A 180 -21.40 12.23 -17.75
C GLN A 180 -21.07 10.95 -18.52
N LEU A 181 -21.47 9.79 -17.99
CA LEU A 181 -21.36 8.51 -18.68
C LEU A 181 -22.20 8.50 -19.94
N LEU A 182 -23.48 8.89 -19.88
CA LEU A 182 -24.34 8.96 -21.06
C LEU A 182 -23.77 9.91 -22.13
N GLN A 183 -23.26 11.08 -21.74
CA GLN A 183 -22.60 12.01 -22.65
C GLN A 183 -21.34 11.40 -23.28
N LEU A 184 -20.53 10.69 -22.48
CA LEU A 184 -19.32 10.03 -22.98
C LEU A 184 -19.67 8.91 -23.98
N LEU A 185 -20.70 8.12 -23.70
CA LEU A 185 -21.21 7.08 -24.59
C LEU A 185 -21.70 7.67 -25.93
N ASP A 186 -22.41 8.80 -25.89
CA ASP A 186 -22.85 9.51 -27.10
C ASP A 186 -21.66 10.00 -27.93
N LYS A 187 -20.67 10.66 -27.31
CA LYS A 187 -19.46 11.10 -28.02
C LYS A 187 -18.66 9.93 -28.60
N LEU A 188 -18.60 8.80 -27.89
CA LEU A 188 -17.91 7.60 -28.36
C LEU A 188 -18.60 6.96 -29.57
N THR A 189 -19.93 6.96 -29.60
CA THR A 189 -20.74 6.31 -30.64
C THR A 189 -21.23 7.23 -31.76
N GLY A 190 -20.93 8.54 -31.66
CA GLY A 190 -21.35 9.54 -32.62
C GLY A 190 -20.84 9.32 -34.06
N GLN A 191 -21.52 9.94 -35.03
CA GLN A 191 -21.36 9.68 -36.48
C GLN A 191 -20.06 10.22 -37.13
N ARG A 192 -19.15 10.82 -36.35
CA ARG A 192 -17.88 11.33 -36.90
C ARG A 192 -17.03 10.18 -37.44
N SER A 193 -16.64 10.28 -38.71
CA SER A 193 -15.82 9.28 -39.39
C SER A 193 -14.35 9.37 -38.98
N ASN A 194 -13.81 10.57 -38.79
CA ASN A 194 -12.42 10.74 -38.35
C ASN A 194 -12.18 10.17 -36.94
N ARG A 195 -10.93 9.81 -36.66
CA ARG A 195 -10.46 9.47 -35.32
C ARG A 195 -10.57 10.70 -34.43
N HIS A 196 -11.08 10.50 -33.24
CA HIS A 196 -11.32 11.58 -32.29
C HIS A 196 -10.77 11.23 -30.92
N ILE A 197 -10.09 12.20 -30.31
CA ILE A 197 -9.50 12.10 -28.98
C ILE A 197 -10.45 12.79 -28.00
N ILE A 198 -10.77 12.11 -26.90
CA ILE A 198 -11.72 12.56 -25.90
C ILE A 198 -10.97 12.64 -24.57
N PRO A 199 -10.46 13.83 -24.19
CA PRO A 199 -9.79 14.00 -22.91
C PRO A 199 -10.80 14.14 -21.77
N ILE A 200 -10.59 13.36 -20.70
CA ILE A 200 -11.29 13.44 -19.42
C ILE A 200 -10.33 14.06 -18.40
N VAL A 201 -10.70 15.19 -17.84
CA VAL A 201 -9.85 16.00 -16.96
C VAL A 201 -10.48 16.19 -15.60
N GLY A 202 -9.62 16.24 -14.59
CA GLY A 202 -10.00 16.58 -13.23
C GLY A 202 -8.95 16.13 -12.24
N MET A 203 -9.09 16.58 -11.00
CA MET A 203 -8.17 16.31 -9.90
C MET A 203 -7.98 14.80 -9.61
N GLY A 204 -6.91 14.44 -8.88
CA GLY A 204 -6.76 13.09 -8.33
C GLY A 204 -7.96 12.68 -7.47
N GLY A 205 -8.39 11.41 -7.55
CA GLY A 205 -9.53 10.91 -6.77
C GLY A 205 -10.92 11.37 -7.22
N ILE A 206 -11.03 12.18 -8.29
CA ILE A 206 -12.32 12.70 -8.80
C ILE A 206 -13.16 11.65 -9.58
N GLY A 207 -12.57 10.50 -9.94
CA GLY A 207 -13.27 9.42 -10.65
C GLY A 207 -13.09 9.35 -12.18
N LYS A 208 -12.04 9.97 -12.74
CA LYS A 208 -11.74 9.92 -14.20
C LYS A 208 -11.63 8.48 -14.73
N THR A 209 -10.77 7.69 -14.12
CA THR A 209 -10.53 6.28 -14.46
C THR A 209 -11.82 5.47 -14.29
N THR A 210 -12.60 5.74 -13.24
CA THR A 210 -13.90 5.09 -13.01
C THR A 210 -14.89 5.38 -14.14
N LEU A 211 -15.02 6.64 -14.58
CA LEU A 211 -15.88 7.01 -15.69
C LEU A 211 -15.44 6.35 -17.00
N ALA A 212 -14.13 6.41 -17.32
CA ALA A 212 -13.57 5.78 -18.50
C ALA A 212 -13.78 4.26 -18.50
N GLN A 213 -13.59 3.60 -17.35
CA GLN A 213 -13.82 2.17 -17.20
C GLN A 213 -15.30 1.80 -17.42
N ASN A 214 -16.23 2.55 -16.82
CA ASN A 214 -17.66 2.30 -16.99
C ASN A 214 -18.11 2.46 -18.45
N ALA A 215 -17.56 3.46 -19.17
CA ALA A 215 -17.81 3.60 -20.60
C ALA A 215 -17.17 2.45 -21.40
N TYR A 216 -15.92 2.10 -21.13
CA TYR A 216 -15.20 1.03 -21.81
C TYR A 216 -15.93 -0.31 -21.73
N GLU A 217 -16.49 -0.64 -20.55
CA GLU A 217 -17.20 -1.89 -20.28
C GLU A 217 -18.67 -1.86 -20.71
N HIS A 218 -19.21 -0.70 -21.09
CA HIS A 218 -20.62 -0.55 -21.45
C HIS A 218 -20.98 -1.39 -22.69
N SER A 219 -22.11 -2.09 -22.66
CA SER A 219 -22.54 -3.01 -23.74
C SER A 219 -22.59 -2.34 -25.11
N LEU A 220 -23.08 -1.10 -25.18
CA LEU A 220 -23.06 -0.30 -26.40
C LEU A 220 -21.65 -0.13 -26.98
N ILE A 221 -20.65 0.13 -26.14
CA ILE A 221 -19.25 0.30 -26.56
C ILE A 221 -18.63 -1.03 -26.96
N VAL A 222 -18.92 -2.09 -26.22
CA VAL A 222 -18.47 -3.46 -26.53
C VAL A 222 -18.89 -3.87 -27.94
N HIS A 223 -20.11 -3.54 -28.37
CA HIS A 223 -20.63 -3.90 -29.68
C HIS A 223 -20.29 -2.89 -30.79
N HIS A 224 -19.91 -1.66 -30.44
CA HIS A 224 -19.64 -0.60 -31.42
C HIS A 224 -18.24 -0.67 -32.04
N PHE A 225 -17.25 -1.13 -31.28
CA PHE A 225 -15.83 -1.15 -31.67
C PHE A 225 -15.33 -2.58 -31.94
N ASP A 226 -14.62 -2.77 -33.05
CA ASP A 226 -14.02 -4.05 -33.44
C ASP A 226 -12.86 -4.44 -32.51
N ILE A 227 -12.13 -3.42 -32.03
CA ILE A 227 -11.00 -3.57 -31.11
C ILE A 227 -11.18 -2.59 -29.95
N ARG A 228 -10.91 -3.08 -28.74
CA ARG A 228 -10.81 -2.24 -27.55
C ARG A 228 -9.54 -2.62 -26.79
N THR A 229 -8.73 -1.65 -26.40
CA THR A 229 -7.56 -1.88 -25.55
C THR A 229 -7.37 -0.72 -24.58
N TRP A 230 -6.62 -0.97 -23.51
CA TRP A 230 -6.43 -0.05 -22.39
C TRP A 230 -4.97 -0.09 -21.96
N VAL A 231 -4.42 1.09 -21.69
CA VAL A 231 -3.10 1.24 -21.07
C VAL A 231 -3.16 2.33 -20.01
N THR A 232 -2.46 2.13 -18.90
CA THR A 232 -2.28 3.14 -17.84
C THR A 232 -0.82 3.61 -17.87
N ILE A 233 -0.61 4.94 -17.86
CA ILE A 233 0.72 5.55 -17.93
C ILE A 233 1.12 6.03 -16.55
N SER A 234 2.09 5.36 -15.93
CA SER A 234 2.75 5.85 -14.72
C SER A 234 3.62 7.08 -15.03
N GLN A 235 3.88 7.92 -14.02
CA GLN A 235 4.76 9.10 -14.15
C GLN A 235 6.11 8.79 -14.80
N LYS A 236 6.67 7.61 -14.45
CA LYS A 236 7.82 7.02 -15.13
C LYS A 236 7.31 5.88 -16.00
N TYR A 237 7.52 5.95 -17.31
CA TYR A 237 7.04 4.93 -18.24
C TYR A 237 8.10 4.56 -19.30
N SER A 238 7.94 3.38 -19.88
CA SER A 238 8.68 2.90 -21.05
C SER A 238 7.71 2.69 -22.21
N VAL A 239 7.97 3.28 -23.38
CA VAL A 239 7.09 3.12 -24.55
C VAL A 239 6.95 1.65 -24.95
N LYS A 240 8.04 0.87 -24.89
CA LYS A 240 8.01 -0.59 -25.08
C LYS A 240 7.02 -1.28 -24.14
N GLU A 241 7.05 -0.96 -22.85
CA GLU A 241 6.11 -1.56 -21.87
C GLU A 241 4.65 -1.17 -22.16
N LEU A 242 4.41 0.10 -22.53
CA LEU A 242 3.06 0.56 -22.91
C LEU A 242 2.54 -0.17 -24.15
N LEU A 243 3.39 -0.37 -25.17
CA LEU A 243 3.04 -1.12 -26.37
C LEU A 243 2.75 -2.60 -26.07
N LEU A 244 3.55 -3.23 -25.21
CA LEU A 244 3.30 -4.60 -24.73
C LEU A 244 1.95 -4.71 -24.02
N GLN A 245 1.62 -3.74 -23.15
CA GLN A 245 0.31 -3.71 -22.48
C GLN A 245 -0.83 -3.59 -23.49
N LEU A 246 -0.75 -2.65 -24.43
CA LEU A 246 -1.77 -2.44 -25.47
C LEU A 246 -1.98 -3.70 -26.32
N LEU A 247 -0.89 -4.37 -26.71
CA LEU A 247 -0.92 -5.59 -27.51
C LEU A 247 -1.45 -6.79 -26.73
N SER A 248 -1.11 -6.91 -25.44
CA SER A 248 -1.47 -8.07 -24.59
C SER A 248 -2.98 -8.33 -24.50
N MET A 249 -3.79 -7.28 -24.70
CA MET A 249 -5.25 -7.39 -24.69
C MET A 249 -5.84 -7.83 -26.03
N ILE A 250 -5.10 -7.72 -27.12
CA ILE A 250 -5.63 -7.84 -28.50
C ILE A 250 -4.85 -8.81 -29.39
N SER A 251 -3.70 -9.30 -28.95
CA SER A 251 -2.86 -10.29 -29.65
C SER A 251 -2.36 -11.37 -28.69
N SER A 252 -2.35 -12.61 -29.15
CA SER A 252 -1.69 -13.74 -28.48
C SER A 252 -0.26 -13.98 -28.97
N ASP A 253 0.15 -13.30 -30.04
CA ASP A 253 1.46 -13.44 -30.69
C ASP A 253 2.32 -12.20 -30.37
N ILE A 254 2.81 -12.15 -29.13
CA ILE A 254 3.65 -11.07 -28.62
C ILE A 254 4.93 -11.70 -28.12
N ASP A 255 6.04 -11.25 -28.67
CA ASP A 255 7.37 -11.59 -28.19
C ASP A 255 7.87 -10.41 -27.35
N SER A 256 8.16 -10.64 -26.07
CA SER A 256 8.68 -9.61 -25.17
C SER A 256 10.08 -9.15 -25.58
N GLU A 257 10.79 -9.93 -26.39
CA GLU A 257 12.09 -9.58 -26.95
C GLU A 257 11.99 -8.59 -28.12
N ASP A 258 10.81 -8.41 -28.71
CA ASP A 258 10.60 -7.44 -29.79
C ASP A 258 11.01 -6.03 -29.33
N ASP A 259 11.63 -5.28 -30.23
CA ASP A 259 11.92 -3.87 -29.99
C ASP A 259 10.65 -3.01 -30.09
N GLU A 260 10.77 -1.77 -29.61
CA GLU A 260 9.67 -0.80 -29.60
C GLU A 260 9.07 -0.58 -30.99
N GLN A 261 9.89 -0.52 -32.03
CA GLN A 261 9.45 -0.24 -33.39
C GLN A 261 8.64 -1.40 -33.96
N LEU A 262 9.09 -2.64 -33.74
CA LEU A 262 8.39 -3.83 -34.19
C LEU A 262 7.06 -4.02 -33.45
N LEU A 263 7.03 -3.79 -32.14
CA LEU A 263 5.79 -3.78 -31.35
C LEU A 263 4.81 -2.72 -31.87
N GLY A 264 5.30 -1.51 -32.13
CA GLY A 264 4.51 -0.42 -32.70
C GLY A 264 3.94 -0.75 -34.09
N GLN A 265 4.73 -1.38 -34.95
CA GLN A 265 4.28 -1.85 -36.27
C GLN A 265 3.23 -2.95 -36.18
N LYS A 266 3.40 -3.91 -35.25
CA LYS A 266 2.40 -4.95 -34.97
C LYS A 266 1.09 -4.32 -34.52
N LEU A 267 1.14 -3.38 -33.58
CA LEU A 267 -0.03 -2.64 -33.10
C LEU A 267 -0.72 -1.89 -34.24
N HIS A 268 0.03 -1.11 -35.02
CA HIS A 268 -0.50 -0.37 -36.17
C HIS A 268 -1.18 -1.30 -37.18
N LYS A 269 -0.55 -2.42 -37.54
CA LYS A 269 -1.12 -3.43 -38.46
C LYS A 269 -2.40 -4.05 -37.92
N ILE A 270 -2.47 -4.28 -36.61
CA ILE A 270 -3.69 -4.77 -35.96
C ILE A 270 -4.79 -3.70 -36.07
N LEU A 271 -4.51 -2.45 -35.75
CA LEU A 271 -5.53 -1.40 -35.76
C LEU A 271 -5.99 -1.00 -37.17
N TRP A 272 -5.16 -1.22 -38.19
CA TRP A 272 -5.42 -0.77 -39.56
C TRP A 272 -6.76 -1.29 -40.12
N GLY A 273 -7.58 -0.37 -40.61
CA GLY A 273 -8.89 -0.65 -41.23
C GLY A 273 -9.99 -1.06 -40.25
N ARG A 274 -9.70 -1.23 -38.96
CA ARG A 274 -10.67 -1.65 -37.92
C ARG A 274 -11.06 -0.49 -37.03
N ARG A 275 -12.33 -0.42 -36.62
CA ARG A 275 -12.79 0.62 -35.70
C ARG A 275 -12.32 0.28 -34.29
N TYR A 276 -11.41 1.08 -33.75
CA TYR A 276 -10.82 0.82 -32.44
C TYR A 276 -11.21 1.87 -31.40
N LEU A 277 -11.25 1.44 -30.14
CA LEU A 277 -11.23 2.28 -28.95
C LEU A 277 -9.96 1.99 -28.17
N ILE A 278 -9.16 3.02 -27.91
CA ILE A 278 -8.00 2.95 -27.01
C ILE A 278 -8.27 3.87 -25.82
N VAL A 279 -8.11 3.35 -24.61
CA VAL A 279 -8.07 4.18 -23.41
C VAL A 279 -6.63 4.32 -22.95
N ILE A 280 -6.19 5.56 -22.80
CA ILE A 280 -4.87 5.92 -22.25
C ILE A 280 -5.13 6.64 -20.93
N ASP A 281 -4.96 5.90 -19.85
CA ASP A 281 -5.26 6.30 -18.49
C ASP A 281 -4.05 6.99 -17.83
N ASP A 282 -4.36 8.00 -17.01
CA ASP A 282 -3.44 8.88 -16.26
C ASP A 282 -2.24 9.47 -17.03
N ILE A 283 -2.45 10.18 -18.14
CA ILE A 283 -1.35 10.86 -18.86
C ILE A 283 -0.81 12.06 -18.07
N TRP A 284 0.51 12.09 -17.87
CA TRP A 284 1.24 13.16 -17.15
C TRP A 284 1.89 14.21 -18.07
N GLY A 285 1.99 13.96 -19.37
CA GLY A 285 2.65 14.88 -20.30
C GLY A 285 2.32 14.59 -21.77
N VAL A 286 2.48 15.61 -22.61
CA VAL A 286 2.18 15.54 -24.05
C VAL A 286 3.15 14.59 -24.77
N GLU A 287 4.39 14.47 -24.29
CA GLU A 287 5.40 13.58 -24.85
C GLU A 287 4.94 12.11 -24.87
N ALA A 288 4.27 11.65 -23.80
CA ALA A 288 3.75 10.28 -23.72
C ALA A 288 2.71 10.01 -24.81
N TRP A 289 1.87 11.01 -25.09
CA TRP A 289 0.93 10.97 -26.19
C TRP A 289 1.65 10.96 -27.55
N ASP A 290 2.60 11.86 -27.77
CA ASP A 290 3.32 11.98 -29.04
C ASP A 290 4.06 10.69 -29.40
N ASN A 291 4.66 10.03 -28.40
CA ASN A 291 5.35 8.75 -28.57
C ASN A 291 4.40 7.62 -28.99
N LEU A 292 3.17 7.58 -28.46
CA LEU A 292 2.20 6.52 -28.76
C LEU A 292 1.40 6.78 -30.03
N ASN A 293 1.02 8.03 -30.28
CA ASN A 293 0.12 8.44 -31.37
C ASN A 293 0.65 8.02 -32.76
N LEU A 294 1.97 7.92 -32.92
CA LEU A 294 2.65 7.47 -34.14
C LEU A 294 2.22 6.07 -34.59
N PHE A 295 1.78 5.23 -33.66
CA PHE A 295 1.40 3.83 -33.94
C PHE A 295 -0.11 3.65 -34.17
N PHE A 296 -0.90 4.69 -33.99
CA PHE A 296 -2.35 4.62 -34.14
C PHE A 296 -2.74 5.09 -35.56
N PRO A 297 -3.39 4.25 -36.39
CA PRO A 297 -3.77 4.65 -37.75
C PRO A 297 -5.04 5.51 -37.76
N GLU A 298 -5.06 6.54 -38.61
CA GLU A 298 -6.28 7.28 -38.97
C GLU A 298 -6.84 6.72 -40.28
N ASN A 299 -8.00 6.08 -40.22
CA ASN A 299 -8.64 5.45 -41.37
C ASN A 299 -10.07 5.94 -41.61
N ASN A 300 -10.49 7.03 -40.96
CA ASN A 300 -11.84 7.59 -41.07
C ASN A 300 -12.96 6.55 -40.83
N ASN A 301 -12.73 5.60 -39.93
CA ASN A 301 -13.63 4.49 -39.63
C ASN A 301 -14.40 4.65 -38.30
N GLY A 302 -14.34 5.84 -37.70
CA GLY A 302 -14.99 6.17 -36.43
C GLY A 302 -14.19 5.74 -35.20
N SER A 303 -12.89 5.52 -35.31
CA SER A 303 -12.05 5.16 -34.16
C SER A 303 -12.02 6.26 -33.10
N ARG A 304 -11.83 5.88 -31.83
CA ARG A 304 -11.83 6.80 -30.68
C ARG A 304 -10.65 6.52 -29.78
N ILE A 305 -10.13 7.58 -29.17
CA ILE A 305 -9.13 7.48 -28.12
C ILE A 305 -9.66 8.27 -26.92
N VAL A 306 -9.75 7.63 -25.76
CA VAL A 306 -10.07 8.30 -24.49
C VAL A 306 -8.76 8.51 -23.76
N VAL A 307 -8.52 9.73 -23.31
CA VAL A 307 -7.36 10.08 -22.51
C VAL A 307 -7.86 10.55 -21.16
N THR A 308 -7.31 10.06 -20.05
CA THR A 308 -7.57 10.70 -18.74
C THR A 308 -6.32 11.42 -18.27
N THR A 309 -6.44 12.62 -17.70
CA THR A 309 -5.31 13.35 -17.13
C THR A 309 -5.75 14.27 -15.99
N ARG A 310 -4.81 14.56 -15.09
CA ARG A 310 -4.98 15.59 -14.04
C ARG A 310 -4.61 16.99 -14.54
N ILE A 311 -3.91 17.07 -15.67
CA ILE A 311 -3.23 18.29 -16.12
C ILE A 311 -4.05 18.91 -17.24
N SER A 312 -4.78 19.97 -16.94
CA SER A 312 -5.63 20.66 -17.92
C SER A 312 -4.85 21.10 -19.16
N HIS A 313 -3.59 21.51 -19.01
CA HIS A 313 -2.72 21.86 -20.14
C HIS A 313 -2.50 20.69 -21.12
N VAL A 314 -2.30 19.46 -20.62
CA VAL A 314 -2.16 18.27 -21.48
C VAL A 314 -3.44 18.07 -22.28
N ALA A 315 -4.59 18.24 -21.64
CA ALA A 315 -5.87 18.06 -22.30
C ALA A 315 -6.17 19.09 -23.39
N THR A 316 -5.73 20.34 -23.23
CA THR A 316 -5.91 21.41 -24.23
C THR A 316 -5.13 21.19 -25.53
N GLN A 317 -4.16 20.26 -25.53
CA GLN A 317 -3.47 19.84 -26.76
C GLN A 317 -4.33 18.93 -27.63
N PHE A 318 -5.39 18.35 -27.08
CA PHE A 318 -6.34 17.54 -27.82
C PHE A 318 -7.52 18.38 -28.28
N ASP A 319 -8.12 17.98 -29.40
CA ASP A 319 -9.25 18.70 -29.99
C ASP A 319 -10.44 18.84 -29.01
N SER A 320 -11.22 19.89 -29.26
CA SER A 320 -12.25 20.63 -28.51
C SER A 320 -13.30 19.89 -27.66
N SER A 321 -13.20 18.58 -27.44
CA SER A 321 -14.25 17.75 -26.83
C SER A 321 -13.99 17.33 -25.39
N LEU A 322 -13.40 18.24 -24.62
CA LEU A 322 -13.05 18.07 -23.21
C LEU A 322 -14.22 17.58 -22.34
N PHE A 323 -13.95 16.60 -21.48
CA PHE A 323 -14.82 16.17 -20.38
C PHE A 323 -14.17 16.56 -19.07
N GLU A 324 -14.57 17.69 -18.50
CA GLU A 324 -14.11 18.10 -17.18
C GLU A 324 -15.04 17.53 -16.10
N LEU A 325 -14.48 16.76 -15.17
CA LEU A 325 -15.21 16.22 -14.04
C LEU A 325 -15.22 17.23 -12.89
N SER A 326 -16.43 17.54 -12.43
CA SER A 326 -16.67 18.34 -11.25
C SER A 326 -16.81 17.47 -10.00
N PHE A 327 -16.71 18.11 -8.84
CA PHE A 327 -17.09 17.49 -7.57
C PHE A 327 -18.56 17.05 -7.57
N LEU A 328 -18.86 16.03 -6.75
CA LEU A 328 -20.24 15.60 -6.51
C LEU A 328 -20.99 16.68 -5.71
N ASP A 329 -22.27 16.87 -6.02
CA ASP A 329 -23.17 17.66 -5.17
C ASP A 329 -23.46 16.94 -3.84
N GLU A 330 -24.13 17.63 -2.91
CA GLU A 330 -24.38 17.11 -1.56
C GLU A 330 -25.18 15.79 -1.59
N ASP A 331 -26.17 15.68 -2.48
CA ASP A 331 -27.04 14.50 -2.59
C ASP A 331 -26.26 13.30 -3.14
N LYS A 332 -25.56 13.46 -4.26
CA LYS A 332 -24.72 12.40 -4.84
C LYS A 332 -23.59 11.98 -3.91
N SER A 333 -23.04 12.94 -3.14
CA SER A 333 -22.02 12.65 -2.14
C SER A 333 -22.57 11.79 -1.01
N TRP A 334 -23.78 12.09 -0.55
CA TRP A 334 -24.47 11.31 0.47
C TRP A 334 -24.82 9.90 -0.01
N ASP A 335 -25.30 9.77 -1.25
CA ASP A 335 -25.62 8.48 -1.85
C ASP A 335 -24.37 7.59 -1.98
N LEU A 336 -23.27 8.16 -2.47
CA LEU A 336 -21.99 7.45 -2.55
C LEU A 336 -21.50 7.03 -1.16
N PHE A 337 -21.58 7.92 -0.16
CA PHE A 337 -21.23 7.58 1.21
C PHE A 337 -22.07 6.41 1.74
N CYS A 338 -23.39 6.48 1.56
CA CYS A 338 -24.30 5.46 2.05
C CYS A 338 -23.99 4.09 1.44
N GLN A 339 -23.77 4.06 0.13
CA GLN A 339 -23.38 2.83 -0.57
C GLN A 339 -22.06 2.26 -0.03
N LYS A 340 -21.07 3.11 0.25
CA LYS A 340 -19.74 2.68 0.72
C LYS A 340 -19.72 2.27 2.20
N ALA A 341 -20.52 2.91 3.04
CA ALA A 341 -20.58 2.62 4.48
C ALA A 341 -21.56 1.50 4.83
N PHE A 342 -22.68 1.40 4.12
CA PHE A 342 -23.81 0.54 4.49
C PHE A 342 -24.25 -0.44 3.40
N GLY A 343 -23.71 -0.33 2.18
CA GLY A 343 -24.17 -1.14 1.04
C GLY A 343 -25.65 -0.91 0.77
N GLU A 344 -26.40 -1.99 0.55
CA GLU A 344 -27.85 -1.93 0.27
C GLU A 344 -28.71 -1.70 1.52
N ALA A 345 -28.17 -1.84 2.73
CA ALA A 345 -28.93 -1.71 3.97
C ALA A 345 -29.34 -0.26 4.30
N GLY A 346 -28.69 0.74 3.69
CA GLY A 346 -28.95 2.15 3.95
C GLY A 346 -28.42 2.65 5.31
N CYS A 347 -28.42 3.97 5.50
CA CYS A 347 -27.93 4.61 6.72
C CYS A 347 -29.01 4.58 7.84
N PRO A 348 -28.68 4.16 9.07
CA PRO A 348 -29.56 4.32 10.23
C PRO A 348 -29.85 5.80 10.53
N LEU A 349 -31.11 6.11 10.87
CA LEU A 349 -31.56 7.49 11.11
C LEU A 349 -30.77 8.19 12.23
N GLU A 350 -30.31 7.47 13.25
CA GLU A 350 -29.56 8.06 14.37
C GLU A 350 -28.14 8.53 13.99
N LEU A 351 -27.63 8.06 12.85
CA LEU A 351 -26.31 8.37 12.32
C LEU A 351 -26.35 9.33 11.12
N GLU A 352 -27.53 9.55 10.54
CA GLU A 352 -27.70 10.34 9.31
C GLU A 352 -27.16 11.77 9.45
N ASP A 353 -27.54 12.48 10.51
CA ASP A 353 -27.11 13.88 10.70
C ASP A 353 -25.59 14.00 10.86
N ILE A 354 -25.00 13.12 11.67
CA ILE A 354 -23.54 13.11 11.90
C ILE A 354 -22.82 12.68 10.62
N GLY A 355 -23.37 11.71 9.90
CA GLY A 355 -22.86 11.28 8.60
C GLY A 355 -22.83 12.42 7.59
N LYS A 356 -23.95 13.13 7.43
CA LYS A 356 -24.05 14.28 6.53
C LYS A 356 -23.05 15.37 6.89
N GLU A 357 -22.85 15.64 8.18
CA GLU A 357 -21.82 16.58 8.66
C GLU A 357 -20.41 16.15 8.22
N ILE A 358 -20.06 14.87 8.36
CA ILE A 358 -18.75 14.34 7.97
C ILE A 358 -18.60 14.35 6.44
N VAL A 359 -19.61 13.90 5.69
CA VAL A 359 -19.59 13.85 4.22
C VAL A 359 -19.44 15.23 3.61
N LYS A 360 -20.09 16.24 4.18
CA LYS A 360 -19.95 17.64 3.74
C LYS A 360 -18.50 18.12 3.79
N LYS A 361 -17.70 17.63 4.75
CA LYS A 361 -16.28 17.96 4.87
C LYS A 361 -15.42 17.32 3.79
N CYS A 362 -15.91 16.29 3.10
CA CYS A 362 -15.26 15.71 1.93
C CYS A 362 -15.38 16.58 0.67
N LYS A 363 -16.16 17.68 0.72
CA LYS A 363 -16.29 18.67 -0.36
C LYS A 363 -16.61 18.06 -1.74
N GLY A 364 -17.37 16.96 -1.75
CA GLY A 364 -17.77 16.28 -2.97
C GLY A 364 -16.69 15.47 -3.68
N LEU A 365 -15.51 15.24 -3.08
CA LEU A 365 -14.45 14.42 -3.68
C LEU A 365 -14.74 12.91 -3.48
N PRO A 366 -14.97 12.13 -4.56
CA PRO A 366 -15.38 10.72 -4.47
C PRO A 366 -14.43 9.82 -3.68
N LEU A 367 -13.11 9.99 -3.84
CA LEU A 367 -12.13 9.20 -3.08
C LEU A 367 -12.25 9.45 -1.57
N SER A 368 -12.31 10.72 -1.14
CA SER A 368 -12.45 11.08 0.27
C SER A 368 -13.74 10.53 0.87
N ILE A 369 -14.86 10.64 0.14
CA ILE A 369 -16.15 10.09 0.55
C ILE A 369 -16.07 8.57 0.70
N THR A 370 -15.43 7.90 -0.26
CA THR A 370 -15.29 6.44 -0.28
C THR A 370 -14.44 5.93 0.89
N VAL A 371 -13.31 6.60 1.18
CA VAL A 371 -12.42 6.27 2.30
C VAL A 371 -13.12 6.50 3.65
N ILE A 372 -13.84 7.62 3.81
CA ILE A 372 -14.65 7.88 5.01
C ILE A 372 -15.78 6.86 5.16
N GLY A 373 -16.44 6.49 4.07
CA GLY A 373 -17.46 5.44 4.06
C GLY A 373 -16.91 4.11 4.58
N GLY A 374 -15.72 3.71 4.10
CA GLY A 374 -15.06 2.47 4.56
C GLY A 374 -14.63 2.54 6.03
N LEU A 375 -14.12 3.68 6.49
CA LEU A 375 -13.76 3.91 7.89
C LEU A 375 -14.97 3.79 8.81
N LEU A 376 -16.07 4.46 8.47
CA LEU A 376 -17.28 4.51 9.28
C LEU A 376 -18.12 3.23 9.19
N GLY A 377 -18.13 2.56 8.04
CA GLY A 377 -18.84 1.28 7.87
C GLY A 377 -18.33 0.18 8.79
N ARG A 378 -17.06 0.24 9.22
CA ARG A 378 -16.43 -0.72 10.14
C ARG A 378 -16.54 -0.33 11.63
N SER A 379 -17.28 0.72 11.96
CA SER A 379 -17.39 1.26 13.34
C SER A 379 -18.45 0.60 14.23
N HIS A 380 -19.05 -0.52 13.79
CA HIS A 380 -20.20 -1.15 14.46
C HIS A 380 -21.36 -0.17 14.74
N MET A 381 -21.49 0.91 13.96
CA MET A 381 -22.56 1.92 14.10
C MET A 381 -22.56 2.68 15.43
N SER A 382 -21.39 2.81 16.08
CA SER A 382 -21.27 3.57 17.32
C SER A 382 -21.37 5.08 17.08
N GLN A 383 -22.45 5.69 17.58
CA GLN A 383 -22.64 7.14 17.49
C GLN A 383 -21.51 7.94 18.17
N LYS A 384 -20.97 7.41 19.29
CA LYS A 384 -19.81 8.01 20.00
C LYS A 384 -18.58 8.04 19.11
N TYR A 385 -18.32 6.95 18.40
CA TYR A 385 -17.20 6.84 17.48
C TYR A 385 -17.31 7.86 16.31
N TRP A 386 -18.49 7.99 15.72
CA TRP A 386 -18.75 8.96 14.65
C TRP A 386 -18.57 10.40 15.12
N LYS A 387 -19.04 10.73 16.33
CA LYS A 387 -18.84 12.05 16.95
C LYS A 387 -17.35 12.36 17.17
N ASN A 388 -16.56 11.38 17.60
CA ASN A 388 -15.11 11.55 17.78
C ASN A 388 -14.42 11.84 16.44
N ILE A 389 -14.74 11.06 15.40
CA ILE A 389 -14.22 11.29 14.04
C ILE A 389 -14.62 12.67 13.53
N ALA A 390 -15.88 13.08 13.71
CA ALA A 390 -16.35 14.40 13.28
C ALA A 390 -15.59 15.54 13.99
N LYS A 391 -15.32 15.38 15.29
CA LYS A 391 -14.55 16.32 16.11
C LYS A 391 -13.09 16.41 15.65
N ASP A 392 -12.44 15.27 15.46
CA ASP A 392 -11.04 15.23 15.02
C ASP A 392 -10.90 15.83 13.62
N LEU A 393 -11.81 15.49 12.70
CA LEU A 393 -11.83 16.07 11.36
C LEU A 393 -12.01 17.60 11.39
N ASN A 394 -12.84 18.14 12.30
CA ASN A 394 -12.93 19.59 12.51
C ASN A 394 -11.61 20.19 12.99
N SER A 395 -10.90 19.51 13.87
CA SER A 395 -9.60 20.00 14.37
C SER A 395 -8.55 20.06 13.26
N PHE A 396 -8.50 19.06 12.37
CA PHE A 396 -7.58 19.04 11.24
C PHE A 396 -7.90 20.09 10.17
N LEU A 397 -9.19 20.32 9.87
CA LEU A 397 -9.57 21.28 8.82
C LEU A 397 -9.37 22.74 9.25
N ASN A 398 -9.43 23.02 10.55
CA ASN A 398 -9.23 24.37 11.09
C ASN A 398 -7.76 24.81 11.11
N SER A 399 -6.79 23.92 10.82
CA SER A 399 -5.37 24.29 10.73
C SER A 399 -4.98 24.94 9.39
N GLY A 400 -5.89 25.02 8.41
CA GLY A 400 -5.77 25.90 7.24
C GLY A 400 -4.97 25.36 6.05
N GLU A 401 -4.55 24.09 6.04
CA GLU A 401 -3.61 23.54 5.04
C GLU A 401 -4.14 22.31 4.29
N ASP A 402 -5.44 22.23 3.99
CA ASP A 402 -5.98 21.06 3.26
C ASP A 402 -6.59 21.42 1.91
N GLU A 403 -5.72 21.64 0.92
CA GLU A 403 -6.11 21.89 -0.48
C GLU A 403 -6.71 20.64 -1.16
N ASN A 404 -6.38 19.42 -0.68
CA ASN A 404 -6.66 18.17 -1.41
C ASN A 404 -7.43 17.09 -0.63
N CYS A 405 -8.08 17.44 0.48
CA CYS A 405 -8.69 16.46 1.40
C CYS A 405 -7.67 15.42 1.94
N SER A 406 -6.40 15.77 1.99
CA SER A 406 -5.30 14.98 2.57
C SER A 406 -5.55 14.70 4.05
N SER A 407 -6.23 15.60 4.77
CA SER A 407 -6.60 15.37 6.18
C SER A 407 -7.56 14.20 6.32
N ILE A 408 -8.51 14.05 5.38
CA ILE A 408 -9.48 12.96 5.37
C ILE A 408 -8.79 11.62 5.10
N LEU A 409 -7.90 11.59 4.11
CA LEU A 409 -7.11 10.39 3.83
C LEU A 409 -6.25 10.02 5.04
N SER A 410 -5.61 11.00 5.68
CA SER A 410 -4.80 10.78 6.89
C SER A 410 -5.62 10.23 8.05
N LEU A 411 -6.86 10.70 8.22
CA LEU A 411 -7.76 10.23 9.28
C LEU A 411 -8.06 8.73 9.18
N SER A 412 -8.17 8.21 7.95
CA SER A 412 -8.38 6.78 7.71
C SER A 412 -7.22 5.92 8.22
N TYR A 413 -5.98 6.42 8.13
CA TYR A 413 -4.81 5.78 8.73
C TYR A 413 -4.79 5.95 10.26
N THR A 414 -5.09 7.14 10.77
CA THR A 414 -5.13 7.45 12.20
C THR A 414 -6.04 6.48 12.97
N TYR A 415 -7.21 6.18 12.40
CA TYR A 415 -8.23 5.29 12.97
C TYR A 415 -8.16 3.84 12.45
N LEU A 416 -7.09 3.48 11.73
CA LEU A 416 -6.87 2.10 11.32
C LEU A 416 -6.41 1.26 12.53
N PRO A 417 -6.89 0.02 12.73
CA PRO A 417 -6.39 -0.84 13.79
C PRO A 417 -4.87 -1.05 13.71
N ALA A 418 -4.21 -1.14 14.86
CA ALA A 418 -2.76 -1.24 14.95
C ALA A 418 -2.17 -2.37 14.08
N HIS A 419 -2.83 -3.53 14.04
CA HIS A 419 -2.35 -4.66 13.25
C HIS A 419 -2.42 -4.47 11.73
N LEU A 420 -3.25 -3.55 11.22
CA LEU A 420 -3.38 -3.28 9.78
C LEU A 420 -2.44 -2.18 9.31
N LYS A 421 -2.01 -1.26 10.18
CA LYS A 421 -1.21 -0.10 9.76
C LYS A 421 0.13 -0.50 9.12
N PRO A 422 0.94 -1.44 9.65
CA PRO A 422 2.17 -1.88 8.97
C PRO A 422 1.89 -2.47 7.59
N CYS A 423 0.85 -3.28 7.45
CA CYS A 423 0.42 -3.86 6.19
C CYS A 423 0.03 -2.79 5.17
N PHE A 424 -0.73 -1.77 5.59
CA PHE A 424 -1.11 -0.65 4.75
C PHE A 424 0.09 0.20 4.32
N LEU A 425 0.98 0.57 5.27
CA LEU A 425 2.21 1.31 4.94
C LEU A 425 3.10 0.53 3.98
N TYR A 426 3.19 -0.78 4.13
CA TYR A 426 3.97 -1.65 3.25
C TYR A 426 3.46 -1.66 1.81
N MET A 427 2.22 -1.24 1.54
CA MET A 427 1.71 -1.11 0.17
C MET A 427 2.51 -0.07 -0.65
N ALA A 428 3.17 0.88 0.01
CA ALA A 428 3.98 1.91 -0.65
C ALA A 428 5.19 1.36 -1.43
N ILE A 429 5.64 0.13 -1.15
CA ILE A 429 6.75 -0.48 -1.87
C ILE A 429 6.41 -0.76 -3.34
N PHE A 430 5.14 -0.95 -3.65
CA PHE A 430 4.70 -1.24 -5.00
C PHE A 430 4.64 0.05 -5.81
N PRO A 431 4.94 0.00 -7.13
CA PRO A 431 4.76 1.15 -8.00
C PRO A 431 3.30 1.64 -8.05
N GLU A 432 3.12 2.87 -8.49
CA GLU A 432 1.81 3.43 -8.83
C GLU A 432 1.08 2.52 -9.84
N ASP A 433 -0.23 2.32 -9.66
CA ASP A 433 -1.11 1.50 -10.49
C ASP A 433 -0.68 0.03 -10.72
N HIS A 434 0.26 -0.47 -9.90
CA HIS A 434 0.74 -1.84 -10.02
C HIS A 434 -0.32 -2.86 -9.55
N LYS A 435 -0.53 -3.90 -10.35
CA LYS A 435 -1.40 -5.04 -9.99
C LYS A 435 -0.66 -5.98 -9.06
N ILE A 436 -1.07 -6.03 -7.80
CA ILE A 436 -0.39 -6.80 -6.76
C ILE A 436 -1.07 -8.16 -6.58
N LEU A 437 -0.30 -9.23 -6.78
CA LEU A 437 -0.74 -10.60 -6.50
C LEU A 437 -0.94 -10.79 -4.98
N VAL A 438 -2.17 -11.11 -4.56
CA VAL A 438 -2.53 -11.28 -3.15
C VAL A 438 -1.70 -12.39 -2.49
N SER A 439 -1.41 -13.47 -3.20
CA SER A 439 -0.58 -14.57 -2.69
C SER A 439 0.85 -14.14 -2.40
N ARG A 440 1.40 -13.21 -3.18
CA ARG A 440 2.74 -12.65 -2.98
C ARG A 440 2.74 -11.66 -1.84
N LEU A 441 1.78 -10.75 -1.80
CA LEU A 441 1.59 -9.79 -0.71
C LEU A 441 1.46 -10.48 0.65
N THR A 442 0.66 -11.56 0.70
CA THR A 442 0.49 -12.40 1.89
C THR A 442 1.83 -12.93 2.39
N LYS A 443 2.64 -13.52 1.49
CA LYS A 443 3.97 -14.04 1.86
C LYS A 443 4.89 -12.94 2.36
N LEU A 444 4.89 -11.78 1.72
CA LEU A 444 5.70 -10.63 2.15
C LEU A 444 5.31 -10.14 3.55
N TRP A 445 4.02 -9.99 3.85
CA TRP A 445 3.60 -9.56 5.19
C TRP A 445 3.90 -10.57 6.29
N VAL A 446 3.79 -11.87 5.99
CA VAL A 446 4.20 -12.94 6.90
C VAL A 446 5.72 -12.89 7.10
N ALA A 447 6.49 -12.75 6.02
CA ALA A 447 7.95 -12.64 6.05
C ALA A 447 8.45 -11.47 6.89
N GLU A 448 7.75 -10.33 6.80
CA GLU A 448 8.06 -9.10 7.54
C GLU A 448 7.71 -9.18 9.03
N GLY A 449 6.97 -10.20 9.46
CA GLY A 449 6.54 -10.35 10.85
C GLY A 449 5.39 -9.42 11.23
N PHE A 450 4.57 -8.97 10.27
CA PHE A 450 3.42 -8.11 10.54
C PHE A 450 2.22 -8.86 11.14
N ILE A 451 2.20 -10.18 10.96
CA ILE A 451 1.03 -11.02 11.24
C ILE A 451 1.19 -11.66 12.62
N LYS A 452 0.33 -11.24 13.55
CA LYS A 452 0.25 -11.83 14.90
C LYS A 452 -0.40 -13.20 14.82
N SER A 453 0.29 -14.22 15.35
CA SER A 453 -0.22 -15.59 15.39
C SER A 453 -1.49 -15.73 16.24
N LYS A 454 -2.39 -16.64 15.85
CA LYS A 454 -3.56 -17.08 16.61
C LYS A 454 -3.64 -18.60 16.53
N GLU A 455 -3.91 -19.27 17.67
CA GLU A 455 -3.81 -20.74 17.82
C GLU A 455 -4.60 -21.56 16.78
N SER A 456 -5.64 -20.99 16.17
CA SER A 456 -6.57 -21.71 15.29
C SER A 456 -6.43 -21.40 13.79
N GLN A 457 -5.48 -20.58 13.36
CA GLN A 457 -5.38 -20.12 11.96
C GLN A 457 -3.92 -20.03 11.48
N SER A 458 -3.69 -20.26 10.19
CA SER A 458 -2.37 -20.01 9.60
C SER A 458 -2.10 -18.51 9.47
N LEU A 459 -0.83 -18.10 9.47
CA LEU A 459 -0.46 -16.69 9.27
C LEU A 459 -0.96 -16.16 7.91
N GLU A 460 -0.97 -17.00 6.88
CA GLU A 460 -1.49 -16.65 5.55
C GLU A 460 -3.03 -16.50 5.54
N GLU A 461 -3.75 -17.22 6.39
CA GLU A 461 -5.19 -17.02 6.58
C GLU A 461 -5.47 -15.68 7.26
N ILE A 462 -4.73 -15.36 8.32
CA ILE A 462 -4.85 -14.09 9.04
C ILE A 462 -4.49 -12.92 8.10
N ALA A 463 -3.40 -13.02 7.36
CA ALA A 463 -2.96 -12.00 6.40
C ALA A 463 -4.00 -11.76 5.30
N ARG A 464 -4.64 -12.81 4.77
CA ARG A 464 -5.75 -12.64 3.82
C ARG A 464 -6.95 -11.94 4.45
N GLY A 465 -7.23 -12.22 5.72
CA GLY A 465 -8.22 -11.46 6.51
C GLY A 465 -7.88 -9.98 6.59
N TYR A 466 -6.61 -9.62 6.81
CA TYR A 466 -6.15 -8.24 6.85
C TYR A 466 -6.29 -7.53 5.48
N ILE A 467 -5.99 -8.23 4.38
CA ILE A 467 -6.21 -7.70 3.02
C ILE A 467 -7.70 -7.39 2.82
N ASN A 468 -8.59 -8.31 3.21
CA ASN A 468 -10.03 -8.08 3.10
C ASN A 468 -10.50 -6.92 3.97
N ASP A 469 -9.99 -6.76 5.20
CA ASP A 469 -10.36 -5.62 6.05
C ASP A 469 -9.89 -4.28 5.44
N LEU A 470 -8.72 -4.24 4.81
CA LEU A 470 -8.25 -3.06 4.08
C LEU A 470 -9.09 -2.76 2.82
N ILE A 471 -9.59 -3.79 2.15
CA ILE A 471 -10.53 -3.65 1.03
C ILE A 471 -11.88 -3.13 1.53
N ASP A 472 -12.43 -3.70 2.61
CA ASP A 472 -13.71 -3.29 3.20
C ASP A 472 -13.65 -1.84 3.72
N ARG A 473 -12.46 -1.37 4.12
CA ARG A 473 -12.18 0.03 4.49
C ARG A 473 -11.92 0.95 3.29
N ASN A 474 -12.02 0.44 2.07
CA ASN A 474 -11.73 1.13 0.83
C ASN A 474 -10.30 1.74 0.75
N LEU A 475 -9.33 1.15 1.45
CA LEU A 475 -7.93 1.57 1.42
C LEU A 475 -7.12 0.82 0.35
N ILE A 476 -7.60 -0.35 -0.05
CA ILE A 476 -7.05 -1.16 -1.14
C ILE A 476 -8.20 -1.51 -2.09
N ILE A 477 -7.93 -1.41 -3.39
CA ILE A 477 -8.87 -1.72 -4.45
C ILE A 477 -8.72 -3.20 -4.81
N LYS A 478 -9.84 -3.92 -4.75
CA LYS A 478 -9.96 -5.27 -5.30
C LYS A 478 -9.93 -5.20 -6.83
N HIS A 479 -9.01 -5.92 -7.47
CA HIS A 479 -8.84 -5.88 -8.94
C HIS A 479 -9.44 -7.08 -9.67
N THR A 480 -9.02 -8.31 -9.35
CA THR A 480 -9.56 -9.53 -9.99
C THR A 480 -9.81 -10.64 -8.99
N MET A 481 -10.83 -11.46 -9.26
CA MET A 481 -11.14 -12.67 -8.51
C MET A 481 -10.44 -13.90 -9.09
N GLY A 482 -10.03 -14.82 -8.21
CA GLY A 482 -9.60 -16.16 -8.58
C GLY A 482 -10.79 -17.09 -8.82
N SER A 483 -10.51 -18.24 -9.42
CA SER A 483 -11.51 -19.30 -9.65
C SER A 483 -12.13 -19.86 -8.37
N ASN A 484 -11.44 -19.70 -7.24
CA ASN A 484 -11.88 -20.11 -5.91
C ASN A 484 -12.75 -19.06 -5.20
N GLY A 485 -13.13 -17.96 -5.87
CA GLY A 485 -13.92 -16.89 -5.27
C GLY A 485 -13.16 -16.00 -4.28
N ASN A 486 -11.83 -16.13 -4.18
CA ASN A 486 -10.99 -15.22 -3.40
C ASN A 486 -10.40 -14.12 -4.28
N VAL A 487 -9.98 -13.00 -3.66
CA VAL A 487 -9.26 -11.94 -4.37
C VAL A 487 -7.91 -12.47 -4.86
N LYS A 488 -7.66 -12.37 -6.17
CA LYS A 488 -6.40 -12.79 -6.80
C LYS A 488 -5.41 -11.62 -6.90
N ASN A 489 -5.90 -10.46 -7.32
CA ASN A 489 -5.11 -9.24 -7.47
C ASN A 489 -5.79 -8.08 -6.75
N CYS A 490 -4.97 -7.21 -6.17
CA CYS A 490 -5.38 -5.95 -5.55
C CYS A 490 -4.47 -4.80 -6.01
N MET A 491 -4.89 -3.57 -5.76
CA MET A 491 -4.20 -2.34 -6.15
C MET A 491 -4.36 -1.28 -5.05
N ILE A 492 -3.47 -0.31 -4.97
CA ILE A 492 -3.60 0.86 -4.10
C ILE A 492 -3.78 2.10 -4.98
N HIS A 493 -4.69 3.00 -4.59
CA HIS A 493 -4.87 4.28 -5.27
C HIS A 493 -3.64 5.15 -5.02
N ASP A 494 -3.15 5.89 -6.02
CA ASP A 494 -1.94 6.72 -5.93
C ASP A 494 -1.95 7.70 -4.74
N LEU A 495 -3.04 8.44 -4.50
CA LEU A 495 -3.14 9.35 -3.35
C LEU A 495 -3.05 8.64 -1.99
N LEU A 496 -3.54 7.40 -1.90
CA LEU A 496 -3.39 6.57 -0.69
C LEU A 496 -1.97 6.01 -0.57
N ARG A 497 -1.32 5.70 -1.70
CA ARG A 497 0.09 5.31 -1.74
C ARG A 497 0.99 6.47 -1.30
N ASP A 498 0.72 7.69 -1.73
CA ASP A 498 1.44 8.90 -1.33
C ASP A 498 1.28 9.18 0.16
N LEU A 499 0.07 8.97 0.70
CA LEU A 499 -0.15 8.98 2.14
C LEU A 499 0.72 7.93 2.84
N CYS A 500 0.75 6.69 2.36
CA CYS A 500 1.60 5.64 2.93
C CYS A 500 3.08 6.04 2.91
N LEU A 501 3.57 6.61 1.81
CA LEU A 501 4.96 7.07 1.70
C LEU A 501 5.26 8.17 2.72
N MET A 502 4.42 9.21 2.77
CA MET A 502 4.58 10.34 3.70
C MET A 502 4.58 9.88 5.16
N VAL A 503 3.64 9.02 5.53
CA VAL A 503 3.55 8.48 6.90
C VAL A 503 4.73 7.56 7.20
N ALA A 504 5.09 6.67 6.27
CA ALA A 504 6.17 5.72 6.49
C ALA A 504 7.55 6.40 6.60
N GLN A 505 7.76 7.51 5.88
CA GLN A 505 8.93 8.38 6.08
C GLN A 505 8.91 9.05 7.46
N LYS A 506 7.77 9.66 7.85
CA LYS A 506 7.60 10.34 9.14
C LYS A 506 7.82 9.40 10.34
N GLU A 507 7.42 8.14 10.20
CA GLU A 507 7.56 7.11 11.23
C GLU A 507 8.86 6.30 11.15
N GLU A 508 9.79 6.64 10.24
CA GLU A 508 11.01 5.85 9.97
C GLU A 508 10.72 4.36 9.67
N PHE A 509 9.54 4.05 9.13
CA PHE A 509 9.09 2.68 8.83
C PHE A 509 9.77 2.10 7.59
N MET A 510 10.01 2.95 6.58
CA MET A 510 10.72 2.62 5.34
C MET A 510 11.50 3.82 4.80
N CYS A 511 12.58 3.56 4.07
CA CYS A 511 13.38 4.56 3.37
C CYS A 511 13.28 4.35 1.86
N VAL A 512 12.91 5.41 1.13
CA VAL A 512 12.95 5.44 -0.34
C VAL A 512 14.31 6.04 -0.77
N ILE A 513 15.04 5.36 -1.64
CA ILE A 513 16.43 5.74 -1.95
C ILE A 513 16.56 7.09 -2.69
N GLU A 514 15.49 7.65 -3.24
CA GLU A 514 15.51 9.00 -3.83
C GLU A 514 15.92 10.08 -2.80
N ASP A 515 15.68 9.85 -1.50
CA ASP A 515 15.93 10.77 -0.39
C ASP A 515 17.24 10.50 0.39
N ILE A 516 18.28 9.94 -0.25
CA ILE A 516 19.60 9.80 0.42
C ILE A 516 20.53 10.97 0.05
N PRO A 517 20.53 12.10 0.77
CA PRO A 517 21.79 12.77 1.02
C PRO A 517 22.64 11.78 1.83
N ARG A 518 23.90 11.61 1.42
CA ARG A 518 24.85 10.64 1.99
C ARG A 518 24.70 10.54 3.53
N GLY A 519 24.04 9.50 4.04
CA GLY A 519 24.08 9.16 5.47
C GLY A 519 22.76 9.00 6.26
N THR A 520 21.58 8.84 5.65
CA THR A 520 20.37 8.50 6.44
C THR A 520 20.22 6.99 6.61
N GLU A 521 20.69 6.47 7.74
CA GLU A 521 20.87 5.04 8.05
C GLU A 521 19.98 4.55 9.20
N ARG A 522 18.66 4.73 9.08
CA ARG A 522 17.69 4.30 10.11
C ARG A 522 16.53 3.43 9.63
N GLY A 523 16.32 3.31 8.31
CA GLY A 523 15.24 2.47 7.77
C GLY A 523 15.58 0.98 7.80
N ARG A 524 14.74 0.17 8.46
CA ARG A 524 14.77 -1.31 8.42
C ARG A 524 14.33 -1.85 7.05
N ARG A 525 13.53 -1.08 6.31
CA ARG A 525 13.01 -1.40 4.97
C ARG A 525 13.51 -0.37 3.98
N ILE A 526 14.14 -0.82 2.90
CA ILE A 526 14.71 0.06 1.88
C ILE A 526 13.99 -0.24 0.56
N VAL A 527 13.46 0.81 -0.09
CA VAL A 527 12.86 0.73 -1.42
C VAL A 527 13.79 1.39 -2.43
N CYS A 528 14.35 0.59 -3.32
CA CYS A 528 15.20 1.03 -4.43
C CYS A 528 14.33 1.35 -5.65
N ASP A 529 14.37 2.58 -6.17
CA ASP A 529 13.80 2.91 -7.47
C ASP A 529 14.79 2.51 -8.59
N LYS A 530 14.28 1.98 -9.72
CA LYS A 530 15.03 1.30 -10.80
C LYS A 530 16.17 2.13 -11.44
N LYS A 531 16.26 3.45 -11.23
CA LYS A 531 17.28 4.31 -11.88
C LYS A 531 18.69 4.28 -11.28
N ILE A 532 18.95 3.58 -10.18
CA ILE A 532 20.27 3.66 -9.52
C ILE A 532 21.34 2.75 -10.13
N GLN A 533 20.98 1.81 -11.01
CA GLN A 533 21.97 0.89 -11.56
C GLN A 533 22.85 1.41 -12.70
N GLN A 534 22.62 2.61 -13.27
CA GLN A 534 23.53 3.12 -14.30
C GLN A 534 24.58 4.12 -13.81
N VAL A 535 24.51 4.60 -12.56
CA VAL A 535 25.51 5.55 -12.04
C VAL A 535 25.77 5.28 -10.56
N LYS A 536 26.77 4.43 -10.25
CA LYS A 536 27.49 4.25 -8.95
C LYS A 536 27.41 2.88 -8.26
N PHE A 537 27.55 1.79 -9.00
CA PHE A 537 28.33 0.64 -8.50
C PHE A 537 29.41 0.30 -9.51
N GLY A 538 30.53 1.01 -9.42
CA GLY A 538 31.74 0.63 -10.13
C GLY A 538 32.30 -0.66 -9.54
N THR A 539 32.53 -1.64 -10.42
CA THR A 539 33.32 -2.87 -10.23
C THR A 539 32.73 -3.92 -9.29
N VAL A 540 31.92 -4.83 -9.86
CA VAL A 540 32.20 -6.27 -10.11
C VAL A 540 30.84 -6.97 -10.20
N ILE A 541 30.14 -6.85 -11.33
CA ILE A 541 29.30 -7.91 -11.92
C ILE A 541 29.39 -7.67 -13.43
N SER A 542 30.09 -8.56 -14.12
CA SER A 542 30.16 -8.63 -15.57
C SER A 542 28.87 -9.22 -16.14
N ASP A 543 28.35 -8.59 -17.20
CA ASP A 543 27.45 -9.12 -18.23
C ASP A 543 26.36 -10.10 -17.77
N ARG A 544 25.19 -9.54 -17.51
CA ARG A 544 23.86 -10.05 -17.91
C ARG A 544 22.84 -8.94 -17.67
N THR A 545 22.18 -8.51 -18.73
CA THR A 545 20.98 -7.67 -18.67
C THR A 545 19.90 -8.48 -17.95
N LEU A 546 19.47 -8.05 -16.76
CA LEU A 546 18.54 -8.78 -15.88
C LEU A 546 17.38 -7.86 -15.48
N ASP A 547 16.18 -8.43 -15.46
CA ASP A 547 14.89 -7.74 -15.36
C ASP A 547 14.54 -7.39 -13.90
N PHE A 548 14.46 -6.09 -13.60
CA PHE A 548 14.51 -5.57 -12.22
C PHE A 548 13.23 -5.79 -11.36
N ASP A 549 12.09 -6.16 -11.97
CA ASP A 549 10.83 -6.42 -11.24
C ASP A 549 10.74 -7.82 -10.61
N GLU A 550 11.47 -8.80 -11.17
CA GLU A 550 11.61 -10.10 -10.53
C GLU A 550 12.67 -10.01 -9.42
N ASP A 551 13.83 -9.40 -9.69
CA ASP A 551 15.00 -9.43 -8.80
C ASP A 551 14.88 -8.60 -7.50
N CYS A 552 14.15 -7.48 -7.48
CA CYS A 552 13.91 -6.76 -6.20
C CYS A 552 13.00 -7.56 -5.25
N LEU A 553 12.12 -8.35 -5.85
CA LEU A 553 11.22 -9.26 -5.14
C LEU A 553 11.86 -10.62 -4.93
N GLU A 554 12.88 -10.95 -5.72
CA GLU A 554 13.83 -12.02 -5.50
C GLU A 554 14.76 -11.67 -4.33
N LEU A 555 15.20 -10.43 -4.16
CA LEU A 555 15.94 -9.93 -2.98
C LEU A 555 15.07 -9.91 -1.72
N ALA A 556 13.79 -9.54 -1.83
CA ALA A 556 12.83 -9.73 -0.75
C ALA A 556 12.54 -11.21 -0.50
N GLN A 557 12.55 -12.06 -1.54
CA GLN A 557 12.50 -13.52 -1.44
C GLN A 557 13.79 -14.13 -0.91
N GLU A 558 14.95 -13.51 -1.09
CA GLU A 558 16.26 -13.92 -0.60
C GLU A 558 16.41 -13.47 0.85
N HIS A 559 15.91 -12.27 1.21
CA HIS A 559 15.70 -11.88 2.60
C HIS A 559 14.69 -12.81 3.26
N PHE A 560 13.61 -13.19 2.58
CA PHE A 560 12.65 -14.21 3.03
C PHE A 560 13.26 -15.61 3.11
N GLU A 561 14.15 -16.03 2.19
CA GLU A 561 14.85 -17.31 2.27
C GLU A 561 15.95 -17.28 3.32
N CYS A 562 16.60 -16.14 3.54
CA CYS A 562 17.55 -15.95 4.62
C CYS A 562 16.80 -16.00 5.96
N ARG A 563 15.66 -15.30 6.09
CA ARG A 563 14.82 -15.32 7.28
C ARG A 563 14.16 -16.68 7.50
N ARG A 564 13.71 -17.38 6.46
CA ARG A 564 13.15 -18.76 6.48
C ARG A 564 14.21 -19.86 6.66
N ARG A 565 15.48 -19.57 6.40
CA ARG A 565 16.60 -20.45 6.79
C ARG A 565 17.11 -20.15 8.20
N THR A 566 16.70 -19.02 8.79
CA THR A 566 17.06 -18.58 10.14
C THR A 566 15.94 -18.87 11.16
N LEU A 567 14.67 -18.78 10.73
CA LEU A 567 13.44 -19.30 11.34
C LEU A 567 13.23 -20.76 10.92
#